data_AF-A0AAW1UHB0-F1
#
_entry.id   AF-A0AAW1UHB0-F1
#
_cell.length_a   1.000
_cell.length_b   1.000
_cell.length_c   1.000
_cell.angle_alpha   90.00
_cell.angle_beta   90.00
_cell.angle_gamma   90.00
#
_symmetry.space_group_name_H-M   'P 1'
#
loop_
_entity.id
_entity.type
_entity.pdbx_description
1 polymer ?
#
loop_
_entity_poly.entity_id
_entity_poly.type
_entity_poly.pdbx_seq_one_letter_code
_entity_poly.pdbx_strand_id
1 'polypeptide(L)' 'MVRMNVLSDALKSINNAGKRGKRQVLIRPCSRVVVRFLTVMMKHGYIGDFETIDDHRIGKIVVNPTGRLNKWG' A
#
# COMPACT_ATOMS: atom_id res chain seq x y z
N MET A 1 -4.28 14.19 -15.23
CA MET A 1 -3.79 12.81 -15.46
C MET A 1 -4.80 11.85 -14.87
N VAL A 2 -5.36 10.92 -15.66
CA VAL A 2 -6.40 9.97 -15.23
C VAL A 2 -5.74 8.76 -14.55
N ARG A 3 -6.24 8.33 -13.39
CA ARG A 3 -5.78 7.10 -12.72
C ARG A 3 -6.47 5.90 -13.36
N MET A 4 -5.69 5.09 -14.10
CA MET A 4 -6.20 3.91 -14.81
C MET A 4 -6.21 2.64 -13.93
N ASN A 5 -5.21 2.46 -13.06
CA ASN A 5 -5.10 1.26 -12.23
C ASN A 5 -4.64 1.57 -10.81
N VAL A 6 -5.60 1.53 -9.89
CA VAL A 6 -5.42 1.84 -8.48
C VAL A 6 -4.44 0.91 -7.76
N LEU A 7 -4.41 -0.38 -8.15
CA LEU A 7 -3.52 -1.37 -7.54
C LEU A 7 -2.07 -1.15 -7.98
N SER A 8 -1.83 -0.89 -9.26
CA SER A 8 -0.47 -0.63 -9.76
C SER A 8 0.13 0.63 -9.11
N ASP A 9 -0.68 1.69 -8.95
CA ASP A 9 -0.25 2.92 -8.28
C ASP A 9 0.09 2.69 -6.80
N ALA A 10 -0.71 1.88 -6.11
CA ALA A 10 -0.48 1.47 -4.73
C ALA A 10 0.84 0.68 -4.58
N LEU A 11 1.04 -0.34 -5.43
CA LEU A 11 2.24 -1.18 -5.44
C LEU A 11 3.52 -0.38 -5.71
N LYS A 12 3.49 0.52 -6.70
CA LYS A 12 4.63 1.41 -6.99
C LYS A 12 4.95 2.30 -5.81
N SER A 13 3.93 2.86 -5.15
CA SER A 13 4.11 3.71 -3.97
C SER A 13 4.78 2.95 -2.83
N ILE A 14 4.35 1.72 -2.56
CA ILE A 14 4.94 0.87 -1.52
C ILE A 14 6.39 0.47 -1.88
N ASN A 15 6.64 0.05 -3.12
CA ASN A 15 7.99 -0.31 -3.58
C ASN A 15 8.97 0.87 -3.43
N ASN A 16 8.53 2.07 -3.84
CA ASN A 16 9.33 3.27 -3.73
C ASN A 16 9.57 3.67 -2.26
N ALA A 17 8.59 3.47 -1.38
CA ALA A 17 8.74 3.71 0.04
C ALA A 17 9.72 2.73 0.70
N GLY A 18 9.63 1.44 0.36
CA GLY A 18 10.56 0.41 0.81
C GLY A 18 11.99 0.68 0.37
N LYS A 19 12.20 1.00 -0.92
CA LYS A 19 13.52 1.38 -1.46
C LYS A 19 14.11 2.63 -0.82
N ARG A 20 13.27 3.57 -0.42
CA ARG A 20 13.69 4.81 0.26
C ARG A 20 13.82 4.64 1.79
N GLY A 21 13.55 3.46 2.34
CA GLY A 21 13.59 3.22 3.79
C GLY A 21 12.54 4.00 4.58
N LYS A 22 11.43 4.40 3.95
CA LYS A 22 10.34 5.10 4.65
C LYS A 22 9.62 4.12 5.58
N ARG A 23 9.38 4.54 6.82
CA ARG A 23 8.66 3.73 7.83
C ARG A 23 7.19 3.51 7.50
N GLN A 24 6.57 4.44 6.76
CA GLN A 24 5.15 4.41 6.42
C GLN A 24 4.92 4.93 5.01
N VAL A 25 3.91 4.40 4.35
CA VAL A 25 3.40 4.94 3.09
C VAL A 25 1.90 5.16 3.16
N LEU A 26 1.46 6.20 2.48
CA LEU A 26 0.07 6.62 2.41
C LEU A 26 -0.45 6.39 0.99
N ILE A 27 -1.46 5.55 0.86
CA ILE A 27 -2.06 5.17 -0.42
C ILE A 27 -3.43 5.82 -0.53
N ARG A 28 -3.65 6.50 -1.66
CA ARG A 28 -4.93 7.11 -2.02
C ARG A 28 -5.16 6.89 -3.51
N PRO A 29 -6.30 6.30 -3.91
CA PRO A 29 -7.52 6.00 -3.16
C PRO A 29 -7.52 4.62 -2.45
N CYS A 30 -8.38 4.45 -1.44
CA CYS A 30 -8.64 3.15 -0.84
C CYS A 30 -9.59 2.34 -1.74
N SER A 31 -9.25 1.09 -2.05
CA SER A 31 -10.13 0.17 -2.78
C SER A 31 -10.15 -1.20 -2.12
N ARG A 32 -11.28 -1.91 -2.22
CA ARG A 32 -11.44 -3.27 -1.66
C ARG A 32 -10.39 -4.24 -2.19
N VAL A 33 -9.97 -4.08 -3.45
CA VAL A 33 -8.92 -4.89 -4.08
C VAL A 33 -7.57 -4.66 -3.42
N VAL A 34 -7.19 -3.39 -3.18
CA VAL A 34 -5.94 -3.05 -2.51
C VAL A 34 -5.93 -3.57 -1.07
N VAL A 35 -7.03 -3.44 -0.33
CA VAL A 35 -7.14 -3.96 1.04
C VAL A 35 -6.96 -5.48 1.07
N ARG A 36 -7.69 -6.23 0.23
CA ARG A 36 -7.56 -7.69 0.14
C ARG A 36 -6.15 -8.13 -0.21
N PHE A 37 -5.50 -7.42 -1.13
CA PHE A 37 -4.14 -7.71 -1.55
C PHE A 37 -3.13 -7.47 -0.41
N LEU A 38 -3.25 -6.34 0.30
CA LEU A 38 -2.43 -6.05 1.48
C LEU A 38 -2.65 -7.08 2.60
N THR A 39 -3.88 -7.56 2.81
CA THR A 39 -4.14 -8.65 3.78
C THR A 39 -3.36 -9.92 3.46
N VAL A 40 -3.31 -10.32 2.18
CA VAL A 40 -2.53 -11.50 1.75
C VAL A 40 -1.04 -11.25 1.99
N MET A 41 -0.53 -10.07 1.65
CA MET A 41 0.88 -9.74 1.85
C MET A 41 1.30 -9.67 3.31
N MET A 42 0.41 -9.20 4.19
CA MET A 42 0.61 -9.22 5.63
C MET A 42 0.68 -10.65 6.16
N LYS A 43 -0.23 -11.54 5.71
CA LYS A 43 -0.21 -12.96 6.10
C LYS A 43 1.08 -13.68 5.69
N HIS A 44 1.67 -13.30 4.56
CA HIS A 44 2.96 -13.85 4.12
C HIS A 44 4.17 -13.15 4.77
N GLY A 45 3.97 -12.13 5.60
CA GLY A 45 5.05 -11.41 6.29
C GLY A 45 5.90 -10.50 5.39
N TYR A 46 5.38 -10.10 4.22
CA TYR A 46 6.07 -9.15 3.34
C TYR A 46 5.93 -7.70 3.79
N ILE A 47 4.80 -7.36 4.40
CA ILE A 47 4.51 -6.05 5.00
C ILE A 47 4.22 -6.21 6.49
N GLY A 48 4.40 -5.13 7.25
CA GLY A 48 3.88 -5.05 8.60
C GLY A 48 2.39 -4.73 8.60
N ASP A 49 1.96 -3.99 9.61
CA ASP A 49 0.56 -3.60 9.76
C ASP A 49 0.14 -2.55 8.73
N PHE A 50 -1.15 -2.52 8.46
CA PHE A 50 -1.78 -1.46 7.69
C PHE A 50 -3.11 -1.05 8.32
N GLU A 51 -3.44 0.22 8.16
CA GLU A 51 -4.68 0.82 8.67
C GLU A 51 -5.45 1.49 7.54
N THR A 52 -6.77 1.34 7.56
CA THR A 52 -7.66 2.05 6.63
C THR A 52 -8.33 3.20 7.38
N ILE A 53 -8.12 4.42 6.88
CA ILE A 53 -8.70 5.64 7.41
C ILE A 53 -9.85 6.04 6.50
N ASP A 54 -11.05 6.15 7.05
CA ASP A 54 -12.22 6.67 6.35
C ASP A 54 -12.28 8.19 6.51
N ASP A 55 -12.17 8.90 5.39
CA ASP A 55 -12.27 10.36 5.32
C ASP A 55 -13.60 10.85 4.73
N HIS A 56 -14.63 9.98 4.70
CA HIS A 56 -15.93 10.21 4.04
C HIS A 56 -15.81 10.55 2.54
N ARG A 57 -14.63 10.32 1.96
CA ARG A 57 -14.37 10.57 0.54
C ARG A 57 -13.98 9.27 -0.15
N ILE A 58 -12.69 9.07 -0.39
CA ILE A 58 -12.17 7.95 -1.18
C ILE A 58 -11.35 6.99 -0.29
N GLY A 59 -11.28 7.26 1.01
CA GLY A 59 -10.52 6.50 1.96
C GLY A 59 -9.01 6.59 1.73
N LYS A 60 -8.27 6.25 2.77
CA LYS A 60 -6.81 6.32 2.77
C LYS A 60 -6.29 5.05 3.44
N ILE A 61 -5.18 4.52 2.95
CA ILE A 61 -4.54 3.36 3.59
C ILE A 61 -3.15 3.79 4.02
N VAL A 62 -2.82 3.58 5.29
CA VAL A 62 -1.46 3.71 5.82
C VAL A 62 -0.88 2.31 5.89
N VAL A 63 0.24 2.08 5.22
CA VAL A 63 0.93 0.78 5.23
C VAL A 63 2.31 0.98 5.83
N ASN A 64 2.74 0.06 6.68
CA ASN A 64 4.08 0.01 7.23
C ASN A 64 4.92 -1.01 6.42
N PRO A 65 5.70 -0.55 5.41
CA PRO A 65 6.57 -1.44 4.65
C PRO A 65 7.71 -1.94 5.54
N THR A 66 7.96 -3.25 5.50
CA THR A 66 9.12 -3.89 6.13
C THR A 66 10.34 -3.82 5.21
N GLY A 67 11.54 -3.78 5.77
CA GLY A 67 12.80 -3.76 5.00
C GLY A 67 13.10 -5.03 4.18
N ARG A 68 12.22 -6.03 4.21
CA ARG A 68 12.31 -7.29 3.43
C ARG A 68 11.81 -7.15 1.99
N LEU A 69 11.37 -5.96 1.59
CA LEU A 69 10.76 -5.70 0.30
C LEU A 69 11.82 -5.49 -0.79
N ASN A 70 11.92 -6.42 -1.74
CA ASN A 70 12.96 -6.41 -2.78
C ASN A 70 12.49 -5.71 -4.09
N LYS A 71 11.35 -6.12 -4.66
CA LYS A 71 10.76 -5.48 -5.86
C LYS A 71 9.28 -5.80 -6.01
N TRP A 72 8.43 -4.78 -6.06
CA TRP A 72 7.01 -4.89 -6.43
C TRP A 72 6.70 -4.02 -7.65
N GLY A 73 5.83 -4.50 -8.54
CA GLY A 73 5.47 -3.79 -9.77
C GLY A 73 4.38 -4.51 -10.53
#